data_AF-A0A0J7K9U7-F1
#
_entry.id   AF-A0A0J7K9U7-F1
#
_cell.length_a   1.000
_cell.length_b   1.000
_cell.length_c   1.000
_cell.angle_alpha   90.00
_cell.angle_beta   90.00
_cell.angle_gamma   90.00
#
_symmetry.space_group_name_H-M   'P 1'
#
loop_
_entity.id
_entity.type
_entity.pdbx_description
1 polymer ?
#
loop_
_entity_poly.entity_id
_entity_poly.type
_entity_poly.pdbx_seq_one_letter_code
_entity_poly.pdbx_strand_id
1 'polypeptide(L)'
;MDSLFTQNVSDEAEDIPQTDEPVWILGRKYNALKELDVIRRDIRSKLWFTYRKGFIPIGGCSSTFTSDKGWGCMLRCGQMVLAQALITLHL
;
A
#
# COMPACT_ATOMS: atom_id res chain seq x y z
N MET A 1 -22.63 2.49 38.78
CA MET A 1 -21.42 3.22 38.35
C MET A 1 -20.46 2.16 37.91
N ASP A 2 -20.30 1.99 36.60
CA ASP A 2 -19.16 1.35 35.93
C ASP A 2 -19.47 1.39 34.42
N SER A 3 -19.43 2.61 33.89
CA SER A 3 -19.49 2.94 32.46
C SER A 3 -18.14 2.61 31.81
N LEU A 4 -17.73 1.33 31.87
CA LEU A 4 -16.51 0.81 31.25
C LEU A 4 -16.72 0.33 29.79
N PHE A 5 -17.89 0.60 29.21
CA PHE A 5 -18.20 0.30 27.80
C PHE A 5 -18.63 1.53 27.00
N THR A 6 -18.03 2.69 27.27
CA THR A 6 -17.94 3.73 26.23
C THR A 6 -16.65 3.52 25.48
N GLN A 7 -16.71 2.70 24.42
CA GLN A 7 -15.77 2.83 23.31
C GLN A 7 -15.96 4.24 22.76
N ASN A 8 -15.15 5.16 23.27
CA ASN A 8 -15.10 6.53 22.82
C ASN A 8 -14.57 6.54 21.38
N VAL A 9 -15.40 7.05 20.47
CA VAL A 9 -15.06 7.73 19.21
C VAL A 9 -14.03 7.00 18.33
N SER A 10 -14.54 6.34 17.27
CA SER A 10 -13.83 5.94 16.04
C SER A 10 -12.34 6.33 15.97
N ASP A 11 -11.45 5.38 16.21
CA ASP A 11 -10.04 5.41 15.75
C ASP A 11 -10.00 5.39 14.21
N GLU A 12 -10.55 6.43 13.58
CA GLU A 12 -10.24 6.75 12.19
C GLU A 12 -8.74 7.04 12.18
N ALA A 13 -7.96 6.13 11.57
CA ALA A 13 -6.54 6.36 11.39
C ALA A 13 -6.35 7.74 10.73
N GLU A 14 -5.44 8.57 11.24
CA GLU A 14 -5.03 9.85 10.62
C GLU A 14 -4.22 9.60 9.33
N ASP A 15 -4.65 8.64 8.50
CA ASP A 15 -3.98 8.18 7.29
C ASP A 15 -4.36 8.99 6.05
N ILE A 16 -5.53 9.66 6.07
CA ILE A 16 -6.03 10.50 4.99
C ILE A 16 -6.22 11.93 5.51
N PRO A 17 -5.74 12.97 4.79
CA PRO A 17 -5.89 14.35 5.22
C PRO A 17 -7.36 14.79 5.22
N GLN A 18 -7.80 15.41 6.32
CA GLN A 18 -9.13 16.00 6.41
C GLN A 18 -9.13 17.42 5.84
N THR A 19 -9.21 17.53 4.51
CA THR A 19 -9.17 18.79 3.78
C THR A 19 -10.29 18.87 2.73
N ASP A 20 -10.71 20.09 2.36
CA ASP A 20 -11.64 20.32 1.24
C ASP A 20 -10.97 20.09 -0.12
N GLU A 21 -9.65 20.04 -0.16
CA GLU A 21 -8.89 19.70 -1.36
C GLU A 21 -9.09 18.22 -1.74
N PRO A 22 -9.17 17.90 -3.04
CA PRO A 22 -9.41 16.54 -3.49
C PRO A 22 -8.16 15.66 -3.34
N VAL A 23 -8.38 14.38 -3.06
CA VAL A 23 -7.33 13.35 -3.10
C VAL A 23 -7.29 12.72 -4.49
N TRP A 24 -6.11 12.62 -5.09
CA TRP A 24 -5.91 11.98 -6.39
C TRP A 24 -5.14 10.68 -6.25
N ILE A 25 -5.68 9.60 -6.81
CA ILE A 25 -5.00 8.30 -6.88
C ILE A 25 -5.03 7.83 -8.33
N LEU A 26 -3.85 7.73 -8.94
CA LEU A 26 -3.64 7.18 -10.29
C LEU A 26 -4.65 7.70 -11.35
N GLY A 27 -4.92 9.01 -11.34
CA GLY A 27 -5.84 9.66 -12.28
C GLY A 27 -7.32 9.70 -11.84
N ARG A 28 -7.67 9.14 -10.68
CA ARG A 28 -9.02 9.24 -10.09
C ARG A 28 -9.05 10.29 -8.99
N LYS A 29 -10.09 11.13 -8.98
CA LYS A 29 -10.33 12.19 -8.00
C LYS A 29 -11.32 11.71 -6.94
N TYR A 30 -11.03 11.97 -5.68
CA TYR A 30 -11.87 11.65 -4.53
C TYR A 30 -12.07 12.87 -3.63
N ASN A 31 -13.20 12.92 -2.93
CA ASN A 31 -13.45 13.87 -1.85
C ASN A 31 -12.84 13.35 -0.54
N ALA A 32 -11.88 14.09 0.03
CA ALA A 32 -11.13 13.63 1.19
C ALA A 32 -11.99 13.43 2.45
N LEU A 33 -13.10 14.18 2.61
CA LEU A 33 -13.96 14.12 3.79
C LEU A 33 -15.07 13.07 3.68
N LYS A 34 -15.60 12.87 2.46
CA LYS A 34 -16.79 12.02 2.23
C LYS A 34 -16.46 10.62 1.75
N GLU A 35 -15.28 10.40 1.19
CA GLU A 35 -14.92 9.16 0.50
C GLU A 35 -13.75 8.41 1.15
N LEU A 36 -13.54 8.58 2.47
CA LEU A 36 -12.44 7.96 3.23
C LEU A 36 -12.32 6.45 2.97
N ASP A 37 -13.42 5.71 3.11
CA ASP A 37 -13.42 4.26 2.89
C ASP A 37 -13.14 3.86 1.43
N VAL A 38 -13.57 4.69 0.48
CA VAL A 38 -13.33 4.46 -0.95
C VAL A 38 -11.85 4.68 -1.25
N ILE A 39 -11.25 5.75 -0.71
CA ILE A 39 -9.82 6.04 -0.81
C ILE A 39 -9.00 4.88 -0.22
N ARG A 40 -9.33 4.45 1.01
CA ARG A 40 -8.64 3.32 1.68
C ARG A 40 -8.75 2.03 0.86
N ARG A 41 -9.93 1.74 0.31
CA ARG A 41 -10.15 0.56 -0.55
C ARG A 41 -9.35 0.64 -1.84
N ASP A 42 -9.31 1.81 -2.49
CA ASP A 42 -8.55 2.01 -3.71
C ASP A 42 -7.05 1.80 -3.47
N ILE A 43 -6.50 2.35 -2.39
CA ILE A 43 -5.09 2.14 -2.00
C ILE A 43 -4.82 0.66 -1.69
N ARG A 44 -5.67 0.02 -0.86
CA ARG A 44 -5.51 -1.40 -0.46
C ARG A 44 -5.66 -2.39 -1.61
N SER A 45 -6.34 -2.01 -2.70
CA SER A 45 -6.46 -2.85 -3.89
C SER A 45 -5.18 -2.93 -4.73
N LYS A 46 -4.20 -2.04 -4.49
CA LYS A 46 -2.95 -2.01 -5.26
C LYS A 46 -2.00 -3.10 -4.79
N LEU A 47 -1.32 -3.74 -5.74
CA LEU A 47 -0.31 -4.76 -5.43
C LEU A 47 0.92 -4.10 -4.80
N TRP A 48 1.14 -4.41 -3.52
CA TRP A 48 2.25 -3.87 -2.75
C TRP A 48 3.41 -4.87 -2.65
N PHE A 49 4.58 -4.47 -3.14
CA PHE A 49 5.80 -5.28 -3.07
C PHE A 49 6.80 -4.65 -2.10
N THR A 50 7.30 -5.50 -1.20
CA THR A 50 8.26 -5.13 -0.15
C THR A 50 9.49 -6.02 -0.22
N TYR A 51 10.51 -5.69 0.57
CA TYR A 51 11.68 -6.55 0.74
C TYR A 51 11.26 -7.96 1.16
N ARG A 52 11.94 -8.95 0.57
CA ARG A 52 11.81 -10.37 0.91
C ARG A 52 13.17 -10.90 1.33
N LYS A 53 13.13 -12.01 2.08
CA LYS A 53 14.30 -12.76 2.53
C LYS A 53 14.00 -14.24 2.47
N GLY A 54 15.04 -15.06 2.31
CA GLY A 54 14.92 -16.51 2.19
C GLY A 54 14.43 -17.00 0.82
N PHE A 55 14.51 -16.17 -0.23
CA PHE A 55 14.30 -16.65 -1.58
C PHE A 55 15.53 -17.43 -2.09
N ILE A 56 15.34 -18.25 -3.12
CA ILE A 56 16.42 -19.02 -3.76
C ILE A 56 17.55 -18.06 -4.17
N PRO A 57 18.83 -18.37 -3.87
CA PRO A 57 19.94 -17.49 -4.19
C PRO A 57 19.94 -17.01 -5.64
N ILE A 58 19.93 -15.70 -5.84
CA ILE A 58 19.97 -15.09 -7.16
C ILE A 58 21.38 -15.30 -7.72
N GLY A 59 21.51 -16.03 -8.83
CA GLY A 59 22.81 -16.35 -9.45
C GLY A 59 23.32 -17.77 -9.16
N GLY A 60 22.51 -18.64 -8.53
CA GLY A 60 22.83 -20.06 -8.35
C GLY A 60 23.66 -20.37 -7.10
N CYS A 61 24.24 -21.57 -7.06
CA CYS A 61 24.85 -22.16 -5.85
C CYS A 61 26.03 -21.38 -5.25
N SER A 62 26.68 -20.50 -6.02
CA SER A 62 27.80 -19.68 -5.56
C SER A 62 27.37 -18.33 -4.97
N SER A 63 26.09 -17.97 -5.06
CA SER A 63 25.56 -16.69 -4.59
C SER A 63 24.99 -16.78 -3.18
N THR A 64 25.13 -15.69 -2.40
CA THR A 64 24.52 -15.54 -1.07
C THR A 64 23.33 -14.58 -1.08
N PHE A 65 22.94 -14.05 -2.25
CA PHE A 65 21.83 -13.11 -2.38
C PHE A 65 20.48 -13.81 -2.25
N THR A 66 20.01 -13.93 -1.00
CA THR A 66 18.70 -14.50 -0.61
C THR A 66 17.76 -13.45 -0.02
N SER A 67 18.18 -12.18 0.02
CA SER A 67 17.41 -11.04 0.51
C SER A 67 17.68 -9.81 -0.33
N ASP A 68 16.63 -9.05 -0.62
CA ASP A 68 16.74 -7.76 -1.33
C ASP A 68 16.72 -6.55 -0.39
N LYS A 69 16.69 -6.77 0.93
CA LYS A 69 16.79 -5.71 1.93
C LYS A 69 18.08 -4.90 1.72
N GLY A 70 17.93 -3.56 1.64
CA GLY A 70 19.05 -2.61 1.52
C GLY A 70 19.43 -2.24 0.09
N TRP A 71 18.99 -3.00 -0.92
CA TRP A 71 19.33 -2.71 -2.33
C TRP A 71 18.15 -2.84 -3.31
N GLY A 72 17.09 -3.56 -2.94
CA GLY A 72 15.96 -3.87 -3.81
C GLY A 72 14.84 -2.83 -3.90
N CYS A 73 14.92 -1.68 -3.22
CA CYS A 73 13.76 -0.78 -3.09
C CYS A 73 13.25 -0.29 -4.45
N MET A 74 14.16 0.16 -5.33
CA MET A 74 13.76 0.63 -6.65
C MET A 74 13.20 -0.50 -7.52
N LEU A 75 13.73 -1.72 -7.38
CA LEU A 75 13.17 -2.91 -8.06
C LEU A 75 11.74 -3.20 -7.59
N ARG A 76 11.47 -3.08 -6.29
CA ARG A 76 10.10 -3.22 -5.74
C ARG A 76 9.18 -2.11 -6.23
N CYS A 77 9.64 -0.87 -6.32
CA CYS A 77 8.88 0.22 -6.93
C CYS A 77 8.54 -0.06 -8.41
N GLY A 78 9.51 -0.56 -9.19
CA GLY A 78 9.28 -0.98 -10.57
C GLY A 78 8.25 -2.11 -10.68
N GLN A 79 8.33 -3.11 -9.78
CA GLN A 79 7.33 -4.18 -9.69
C GLN A 79 5.92 -3.63 -9.40
N MET A 80 5.77 -2.65 -8.50
CA MET A 80 4.47 -2.04 -8.18
C MET A 80 3.87 -1.30 -9.38
N VAL A 81 4.67 -0.47 -10.07
CA VAL A 81 4.20 0.28 -11.25
C VAL A 81 3.82 -0.67 -12.39
N LEU A 82 4.66 -1.67 -12.69
CA LEU A 82 4.36 -2.66 -13.72
C LEU A 82 3.13 -3.50 -13.37
N ALA A 83 3.00 -3.94 -12.11
CA ALA A 83 1.84 -4.68 -11.66
C ALA A 83 0.56 -3.84 -11.77
N GLN A 84 0.61 -2.55 -11.48
CA GLN A 84 -0.53 -1.66 -11.69
C GLN A 84 -0.91 -1.54 -13.18
N ALA A 85 0.07 -1.45 -14.07
CA ALA A 85 -0.20 -1.47 -15.52
C ALA A 85 -0.85 -2.79 -15.97
N LEU A 86 -0.38 -3.92 -15.43
CA LEU A 86 -0.97 -5.23 -15.69
C LEU A 86 -2.40 -5.37 -15.15
N ILE A 87 -2.68 -4.82 -13.96
CA ILE A 87 -4.06 -4.74 -13.44
C ILE A 87 -4.93 -3.97 -14.44
N THR A 88 -4.51 -2.77 -14.85
CA THR A 88 -5.28 -1.95 -15.81
C THR A 88 -5.49 -2.66 -17.16
N LEU A 89 -4.56 -3.50 -17.59
CA LEU A 89 -4.65 -4.22 -18.86
C LEU A 89 -5.54 -5.48 -18.78
N HIS A 90 -5.60 -6.14 -17.62
CA HIS A 90 -6.15 -7.49 -17.49
C HIS A 90 -7.35 -7.62 -16.55
N LEU A 91 -7.67 -6.61 -15.74
CA LEU A 91 -8.77 -6.61 -14.76
C LEU A 91 -9.62 -5.33 -14.91
#